data_AF-A0AAU1KMU4-F1
#
_entry.id   AF-A0AAU1KMU4-F1
#
_cell.length_a   1.000
_cell.length_b   1.000
_cell.length_c   1.000
_cell.angle_alpha   90.00
_cell.angle_beta   90.00
_cell.angle_gamma   90.00
#
_symmetry.space_group_name_H-M   'P 1'
#
loop_
_entity.id
_entity.type
_entity.pdbx_description
1 polymer ?
#
loop_
_entity_poly.entity_id
_entity_poly.type
_entity_poly.pdbx_seq_one_letter_code
_entity_poly.pdbx_strand_id
1 'polypeptide(L)'
;MTVELKVAEGWLTVCPLSALIPGRGVAALLPDGSQAAVFLDRAGRPYAIGNQDPFTGAQVLSRGLVGRAAGRPFVASPLLKQRFDLESGRCLDDEEVAVRTYQVRTASAP
;
A
#
# COMPACT_ATOMS: atom_id res chain seq x y z
N MET A 1 9.46 -6.27 -15.46
CA MET A 1 8.88 -4.98 -15.04
C MET A 1 9.15 -4.78 -13.55
N THR A 2 9.38 -3.55 -13.13
CA THR A 2 9.55 -3.15 -11.74
C THR A 2 8.33 -2.35 -11.27
N VAL A 3 8.09 -2.35 -9.96
CA VAL A 3 7.14 -1.46 -9.30
C VAL A 3 7.90 -0.29 -8.73
N GLU A 4 7.47 0.92 -9.07
CA GLU A 4 8.08 2.16 -8.61
C GLU A 4 7.08 3.02 -7.85
N LEU A 5 7.57 3.65 -6.78
CA LEU A 5 6.81 4.61 -5.96
C LEU A 5 7.33 6.03 -6.21
N LYS A 6 6.41 6.99 -6.33
CA LYS A 6 6.79 8.41 -6.32
C LYS A 6 7.13 8.84 -4.89
N VAL A 7 8.40 9.17 -4.69
CA VAL A 7 8.95 9.78 -3.46
C VAL A 7 9.46 11.20 -3.77
N ALA A 8 9.99 11.89 -2.76
CA ALA A 8 10.45 13.28 -2.92
C ALA A 8 11.55 13.42 -3.98
N GLU A 9 12.49 12.46 -4.02
CA GLU A 9 13.66 12.45 -4.89
C GLU A 9 13.37 11.90 -6.30
N GLY A 10 12.12 11.51 -6.60
CA GLY A 10 11.74 10.95 -7.89
C GLY A 10 10.99 9.63 -7.78
N TRP A 11 11.23 8.74 -8.74
CA TRP A 11 10.66 7.40 -8.74
C TRP A 11 11.65 6.42 -8.13
N LEU A 12 11.22 5.75 -7.07
CA LEU A 12 12.01 4.72 -6.38
C LEU A 12 11.55 3.35 -6.86
N THR A 13 12.46 2.56 -7.43
CA THR A 13 12.22 1.13 -7.66
C THR A 13 12.16 0.39 -6.33
N VAL A 14 11.03 -0.28 -6.07
CA VAL A 14 10.81 -1.03 -4.82
C VAL A 14 11.11 -2.51 -4.98
N CYS A 15 10.54 -3.13 -6.01
CA CYS A 15 10.69 -4.56 -6.28
C CYS A 15 10.34 -4.90 -7.73
N PRO A 16 10.74 -6.09 -8.23
CA PRO A 16 10.16 -6.65 -9.43
C PRO A 16 8.65 -6.86 -9.27
N LEU A 17 7.86 -6.61 -10.32
CA LEU A 17 6.42 -6.86 -10.30
C LEU A 17 6.08 -8.32 -9.97
N SER A 18 6.94 -9.26 -10.39
CA SER A 18 6.82 -10.69 -10.10
C SER A 18 7.01 -11.07 -8.64
N ALA A 19 7.55 -10.17 -7.80
CA ALA A 19 7.65 -10.39 -6.36
C ALA A 19 6.33 -10.14 -5.64
N LEU A 20 5.37 -9.46 -6.29
CA LEU A 20 4.05 -9.18 -5.72
C LEU A 20 3.08 -10.32 -6.06
N ILE A 21 2.55 -10.96 -5.02
CA ILE A 21 1.46 -11.92 -5.13
C ILE A 21 0.13 -11.16 -4.92
N PRO A 22 -0.84 -11.25 -5.84
CA PRO A 22 -2.11 -10.56 -5.70
C PRO A 22 -2.77 -10.76 -4.32
N GLY A 23 -3.16 -9.66 -3.68
CA GLY A 23 -3.78 -9.65 -2.35
C GLY A 23 -2.83 -9.83 -1.16
N ARG A 24 -1.53 -10.06 -1.38
CA ARG A 24 -0.50 -10.07 -0.33
C ARG A 24 0.32 -8.79 -0.39
N GLY A 25 0.31 -8.03 0.70
CA GLY A 25 1.13 -6.83 0.81
C GLY A 25 2.59 -7.16 1.09
N VAL A 26 3.48 -6.26 0.68
CA VAL A 26 4.90 -6.25 1.05
C VAL A 26 5.25 -4.89 1.64
N ALA A 27 6.12 -4.88 2.64
CA ALA A 27 6.65 -3.64 3.20
C ALA A 27 7.88 -3.19 2.40
N ALA A 28 7.98 -1.89 2.15
CA ALA A 28 9.12 -1.24 1.50
C ALA A 28 9.66 -0.14 2.41
N LEU A 29 10.97 -0.15 2.67
CA LEU A 29 11.65 0.94 3.36
C LEU A 29 11.97 2.05 2.36
N LEU A 30 11.60 3.28 2.68
CA LEU A 30 11.82 4.45 1.84
C LEU A 30 13.07 5.24 2.28
N PRO A 31 13.65 6.08 1.40
CA PRO A 31 14.86 6.86 1.71
C PRO A 31 14.72 7.78 2.93
N ASP A 32 13.52 8.28 3.20
CA ASP A 32 13.20 9.12 4.35
C ASP A 32 13.02 8.33 5.66
N GLY A 33 13.26 7.01 5.65
CA GLY A 33 13.09 6.10 6.78
C GLY A 33 11.64 5.67 7.04
N SER A 34 10.67 6.24 6.30
CA SER A 34 9.28 5.79 6.37
C SER A 34 9.10 4.45 5.65
N GLN A 35 7.95 3.81 5.87
CA GLN A 35 7.62 2.53 5.23
C GLN A 35 6.33 2.63 4.43
N ALA A 36 6.33 2.03 3.25
CA ALA A 36 5.15 1.83 2.43
C ALA A 36 4.71 0.36 2.47
N ALA A 37 3.41 0.12 2.45
CA ALA A 37 2.79 -1.17 2.17
C ALA A 37 2.37 -1.18 0.69
N VAL A 38 2.96 -2.08 -0.08
CA VAL A 38 2.71 -2.23 -1.53
C VAL A 38 1.86 -3.47 -1.78
N PHE A 39 0.81 -3.31 -2.58
CA PHE A 39 -0.12 -4.37 -2.91
C PHE A 39 -0.27 -4.50 -4.43
N LEU A 40 -0.67 -5.69 -4.88
CA LEU A 40 -1.12 -5.95 -6.25
C LEU A 40 -2.54 -6.51 -6.16
N ASP A 41 -3.46 -6.02 -6.99
CA ASP A 41 -4.78 -6.65 -7.09
C ASP A 41 -4.79 -7.80 -8.12
N ARG A 42 -5.94 -8.48 -8.24
CA ARG A 42 -6.10 -9.59 -9.19
C ARG A 42 -6.08 -9.16 -10.65
N ALA A 43 -6.29 -7.88 -10.95
CA ALA A 43 -6.18 -7.31 -12.29
C ALA A 43 -4.74 -6.88 -12.62
N GLY A 44 -3.79 -7.06 -11.69
CA GLY A 44 -2.40 -6.66 -11.88
C GLY A 44 -2.16 -5.16 -11.64
N ARG A 45 -3.11 -4.44 -11.02
CA ARG A 45 -2.95 -3.03 -10.68
C ARG A 45 -2.24 -2.91 -9.32
N PRO A 46 -1.12 -2.18 -9.24
CA PRO A 46 -0.41 -1.99 -7.98
C PRO A 46 -0.96 -0.79 -7.20
N TYR A 47 -0.89 -0.88 -5.88
CA TYR A 47 -1.29 0.15 -4.93
C TYR A 47 -0.22 0.31 -3.86
N ALA A 48 -0.10 1.50 -3.27
CA ALA A 48 0.79 1.71 -2.15
C ALA A 48 0.28 2.77 -1.18
N ILE A 49 0.33 2.42 0.10
CA ILE A 49 -0.05 3.28 1.22
C ILE A 49 1.06 3.28 2.28
N GLY A 50 0.99 4.15 3.29
CA GLY A 50 1.85 4.04 4.48
C GLY A 50 1.68 2.67 5.14
N ASN A 51 2.78 2.08 5.64
CA ASN A 51 2.73 0.77 6.32
C ASN A 51 2.30 0.88 7.79
N GLN A 52 2.32 2.09 8.36
CA GLN A 52 1.99 2.33 9.75
C GLN A 52 0.47 2.39 9.91
N ASP A 53 -0.06 1.56 10.81
CA ASP A 53 -1.43 1.66 11.28
C ASP A 53 -1.55 2.91 12.20
N PRO A 54 -2.37 3.92 11.84
CA PRO A 54 -2.47 5.17 12.58
C PRO A 54 -3.12 5.02 13.97
N PHE A 55 -3.86 3.95 14.22
CA PHE A 55 -4.50 3.71 15.52
C PHE A 55 -3.54 3.11 16.54
N THR A 56 -2.55 2.34 16.07
CA THR A 56 -1.62 1.59 16.95
C THR A 56 -0.17 2.05 16.84
N GLY A 57 0.19 2.79 15.80
CA GLY A 57 1.57 3.16 15.48
C GLY A 57 2.42 2.01 14.91
N ALA A 58 1.87 0.80 14.75
CA ALA A 58 2.62 -0.37 14.32
C ALA A 58 2.78 -0.44 12.79
N GLN A 59 3.95 -0.89 12.31
CA GLN A 59 4.27 -1.04 10.88
C GLN A 59 3.71 -2.36 10.30
N VAL A 60 2.39 -2.47 10.20
CA VAL A 60 1.70 -3.76 9.97
C VAL A 60 0.72 -3.77 8.79
N LEU A 61 0.40 -2.66 8.14
CA LEU A 61 -0.66 -2.63 7.13
C LEU A 61 -0.37 -3.55 5.92
N SER A 62 0.88 -3.73 5.54
CA SER A 62 1.31 -4.71 4.52
C SER A 62 0.90 -6.16 4.82
N ARG A 63 0.62 -6.50 6.09
CA ARG A 63 0.15 -7.82 6.51
C ARG A 63 -1.37 -7.94 6.56
N GLY A 64 -2.08 -6.86 6.22
CA GLY A 64 -3.53 -6.79 6.26
C GLY A 64 -4.20 -7.63 5.17
N LEU A 65 -5.48 -7.91 5.38
CA LEU A 65 -6.30 -8.62 4.40
C LEU A 65 -6.86 -7.63 3.39
N VAL A 66 -6.59 -7.86 2.10
CA VAL A 66 -7.15 -7.04 1.02
C VAL A 66 -8.57 -7.49 0.68
N GLY A 67 -9.47 -6.52 0.51
CA GLY A 67 -10.86 -6.75 0.14
C GLY A 67 -11.42 -5.65 -0.75
N ARG A 68 -12.72 -5.73 -1.02
CA ARG A 68 -13.48 -4.69 -1.74
C ARG A 68 -14.75 -4.36 -0.98
N ALA A 69 -15.09 -3.08 -0.88
CA ALA A 69 -16.33 -2.58 -0.30
C ALA A 69 -16.91 -1.52 -1.23
N ALA A 70 -18.17 -1.70 -1.68
CA ALA A 70 -18.81 -0.79 -2.65
C ALA A 70 -17.93 -0.47 -3.88
N GLY A 71 -17.19 -1.46 -4.38
CA GLY A 71 -16.28 -1.32 -5.52
C GLY A 71 -14.87 -0.78 -5.18
N ARG A 72 -14.66 -0.24 -3.97
CA ARG A 72 -13.38 0.35 -3.54
C ARG A 72 -12.45 -0.72 -2.96
N PRO A 73 -11.19 -0.83 -3.42
CA PRO A 73 -10.22 -1.76 -2.86
C PRO A 73 -9.74 -1.25 -1.49
N PHE A 74 -9.66 -2.13 -0.49
CA PHE A 74 -9.18 -1.77 0.84
C PHE A 74 -8.23 -2.82 1.40
N VAL A 75 -7.45 -2.45 2.42
CA VAL A 75 -6.75 -3.38 3.31
C VAL A 75 -7.28 -3.21 4.73
N ALA A 76 -7.68 -4.32 5.37
CA ALA A 76 -8.03 -4.32 6.79
C ALA A 76 -6.77 -4.46 7.64
N SER A 77 -6.58 -3.54 8.59
CA SER A 77 -5.47 -3.62 9.56
C SER A 77 -5.44 -4.98 10.24
N PRO A 78 -4.27 -5.65 10.35
CA PRO A 78 -4.16 -6.91 11.06
C PRO A 78 -4.59 -6.85 12.52
N LEU A 79 -4.42 -5.70 13.18
CA LEU A 79 -4.59 -5.57 14.62
C LEU A 79 -6.05 -5.28 14.97
N LEU A 80 -6.58 -4.17 14.47
CA LEU A 80 -7.88 -3.64 14.89
C LEU A 80 -8.94 -3.66 13.77
N LYS A 81 -8.60 -4.20 12.60
CA LYS A 81 -9.51 -4.46 11.46
C LYS A 81 -10.11 -3.23 10.77
N GLN A 82 -9.70 -2.01 11.12
CA GLN A 82 -10.08 -0.82 10.34
C GLN A 82 -9.61 -0.99 8.90
N ARG A 83 -10.46 -0.59 7.97
CA ARG A 83 -10.30 -0.79 6.54
C ARG A 83 -9.78 0.50 5.92
N PHE A 84 -8.60 0.45 5.34
CA PHE A 84 -8.00 1.58 4.64
C PHE A 84 -8.15 1.40 3.14
N ASP A 85 -8.75 2.38 2.48
CA ASP A 85 -8.87 2.43 1.03
C ASP A 85 -7.48 2.47 0.38
N LEU A 86 -7.23 1.58 -0.59
CA LEU A 86 -5.93 1.46 -1.25
C LEU A 86 -5.68 2.53 -2.34
N GLU A 87 -6.72 3.21 -2.80
CA GLU A 87 -6.65 4.32 -3.76
C GLU A 87 -6.50 5.68 -3.08
N SER A 88 -7.27 5.92 -2.02
CA SER A 88 -7.35 7.22 -1.35
C SER A 88 -6.68 7.28 0.03
N GLY A 89 -6.33 6.12 0.62
CA GLY A 89 -5.76 6.02 1.97
C GLY A 89 -6.73 6.31 3.11
N ARG A 90 -7.98 6.67 2.81
CA ARG A 90 -8.99 7.01 3.84
C ARG A 90 -9.42 5.74 4.57
N CYS A 91 -9.58 5.84 5.88
CA CYS A 91 -10.23 4.80 6.65
C CYS A 91 -11.73 4.80 6.30
N LEU A 92 -12.27 3.61 6.03
CA LEU A 92 -13.69 3.41 5.69
C LEU A 92 -14.56 3.26 6.94
N ASP A 93 -13.94 3.16 8.12
CA ASP A 93 -14.60 2.99 9.41
C ASP A 93 -14.52 4.26 10.27
N ASP A 94 -13.71 5.24 9.85
CA ASP A 94 -13.52 6.54 10.52
C ASP A 94 -13.04 7.58 9.48
N GLU A 95 -13.90 8.52 9.10
CA GLU A 95 -13.61 9.47 8.00
C GLU A 95 -12.53 10.51 8.35
N GLU A 96 -12.23 10.70 9.64
CA GLU A 96 -11.21 11.63 10.11
C GLU A 96 -9.80 11.04 10.02
N VAL A 97 -9.69 9.72 9.81
CA VAL A 97 -8.42 9.01 9.77
C VAL A 97 -8.05 8.62 8.34
N ALA A 98 -6.79 8.88 7.97
CA ALA A 98 -6.22 8.44 6.70
C ALA A 98 -4.75 8.06 6.85
N VAL A 99 -4.29 7.22 5.92
CA VAL A 99 -2.87 6.95 5.70
C VAL A 99 -2.41 7.61 4.41
N ARG A 100 -1.10 7.87 4.33
CA ARG A 100 -0.48 8.38 3.11
C ARG A 100 -0.68 7.40 1.96
N THR A 101 -1.01 7.91 0.77
CA THR A 101 -0.97 7.15 -0.49
C THR A 101 0.26 7.55 -1.30
N TYR A 102 0.80 6.61 -2.07
CA TYR A 102 1.89 6.87 -3.00
C TYR A 102 1.42 6.67 -4.44
N GLN A 103 1.88 7.51 -5.37
CA GLN A 103 1.70 7.20 -6.78
C GLN A 103 2.56 5.99 -7.13
N VAL A 104 1.96 5.02 -7.81
CA VAL A 104 2.61 3.78 -8.20
C VAL A 104 2.60 3.66 -9.72
N ARG A 105 3.72 3.21 -10.29
CA ARG A 105 3.79 2.84 -11.70
C ARG A 105 4.59 1.55 -11.89
N THR A 106 4.37 0.91 -13.03
CA THR A 106 5.21 -0.18 -13.50
C THR A 106 6.14 0.31 -14.61
N ALA A 107 7.42 0.00 -14.53
CA ALA A 107 8.41 0.33 -15.56
C ALA A 107 9.02 -0.95 -16.15
N SER A 108 9.46 -0.91 -17.41
CA SER A 108 10.41 -1.91 -17.91
C SER A 108 11.68 -1.81 -17.08
N ALA A 109 12.22 -2.96 -16.65
CA ALA A 109 13.55 -2.95 -16.05
C ALA A 109 14.55 -2.44 -17.11
N PRO A 110 15.54 -1.62 -16.72
CA PRO A 110 16.61 -1.19 -17.63
C PRO A 110 17.39 -2.39 -18.19
#